data_AF-A0A9D7TP83-F1
#
_entry.id   AF-A0A9D7TP83-F1
#
_cell.length_a   1.000
_cell.length_b   1.000
_cell.length_c   1.000
_cell.angle_alpha   90.00
_cell.angle_beta   90.00
_cell.angle_gamma   90.00
#
_symmetry.space_group_name_H-M   'P 1'
#
loop_
_entity.id
_entity.type
_entity.pdbx_description
1 polymer ?
#
loop_
_entity_poly.entity_id
_entity_poly.type
_entity_poly.pdbx_seq_one_letter_code
_entity_poly.pdbx_strand_id
1 'polypeptide(L)'
;MDNSVLKVISSVTYNFEDVKMDIFSRIFKTYGQTQEPEIQFGRYTDSYKPDEKYDCWNRSNDFFENEKYLNSYTNFLDFLTVDKQKNVTYSVNQGVVTFTLYQGSKIINCSADHVRFCAEAKIAVMNKSISA
;
A
#
# COMPACT_ATOMS: atom_id res chain seq x y z
N MET A 1 10.67 -76.63 3.95
CA MET A 1 11.50 -75.43 3.77
C MET A 1 10.52 -74.27 3.67
N ASP A 2 10.32 -73.37 4.62
CA ASP A 2 10.98 -73.01 5.88
C ASP A 2 9.91 -72.38 6.80
N ASN A 3 10.14 -72.47 8.11
CA ASN A 3 9.33 -72.04 9.24
C ASN A 3 9.11 -70.52 9.23
N SER A 4 7.95 -69.95 9.59
CA SER A 4 7.58 -69.56 10.97
C SER A 4 6.25 -68.79 10.88
N VAL A 5 5.11 -69.32 11.36
CA VAL A 5 4.55 -69.12 12.71
C VAL A 5 4.37 -67.65 13.13
N LEU A 6 3.11 -67.23 13.04
CA LEU A 6 2.30 -66.40 13.97
C LEU A 6 2.78 -65.01 14.45
N LYS A 7 1.94 -64.01 14.08
CA LYS A 7 1.24 -63.03 14.95
C LYS A 7 2.11 -61.98 15.67
N VAL A 8 1.77 -60.69 15.51
CA VAL A 8 1.63 -59.65 16.57
C VAL A 8 1.55 -58.22 15.96
N ILE A 9 0.40 -57.52 16.10
CA ILE A 9 0.15 -56.22 16.80
C ILE A 9 0.81 -54.99 16.10
N SER A 10 0.26 -53.78 15.90
CA SER A 10 -0.89 -53.00 16.37
C SER A 10 -1.12 -51.82 15.42
N SER A 11 -2.35 -51.33 15.37
CA SER A 11 -2.72 -49.98 14.94
C SER A 11 -1.90 -48.89 15.67
N VAL A 12 -1.31 -47.97 14.92
CA VAL A 12 -0.91 -46.65 15.45
C VAL A 12 -1.48 -45.57 14.54
N THR A 13 -2.74 -45.22 14.81
CA THR A 13 -3.27 -43.91 14.47
C THR A 13 -2.62 -42.93 15.44
N TYR A 14 -1.80 -42.01 14.92
CA TYR A 14 -1.29 -40.91 15.73
C TYR A 14 -2.45 -39.94 15.99
N ASN A 15 -3.09 -40.08 17.15
CA ASN A 15 -3.87 -39.01 17.73
C ASN A 15 -2.88 -37.95 18.18
N PHE A 16 -2.80 -36.83 17.46
CA PHE A 16 -2.11 -35.65 17.97
C PHE A 16 -3.05 -35.03 19.02
N GLU A 17 -2.91 -35.51 20.26
CA GLU A 17 -3.54 -34.89 21.44
C GLU A 17 -3.12 -33.43 21.54
N ASP A 18 -4.12 -32.58 21.79
CA ASP A 18 -4.04 -31.13 21.94
C ASP A 18 -2.89 -30.68 22.86
N VAL A 19 -1.75 -30.30 22.28
CA VAL A 19 -0.80 -29.41 22.95
C VAL A 19 -1.39 -28.01 22.94
N LYS A 20 -2.16 -27.70 23.98
CA LYS A 20 -2.60 -26.33 24.28
C LYS A 20 -1.38 -25.44 24.47
N MET A 21 -1.03 -24.69 23.45
CA MET A 21 -0.08 -23.60 23.54
C MET A 21 -0.73 -22.39 24.25
N ASP A 22 -0.66 -22.38 25.58
CA ASP A 22 -1.19 -21.32 26.47
C ASP A 22 -0.58 -19.93 26.18
N ILE A 23 0.60 -19.90 25.55
CA ILE A 23 1.26 -18.65 25.14
C ILE A 23 0.59 -18.08 23.88
N PHE A 24 0.27 -18.91 22.90
CA PHE A 24 -0.34 -18.47 21.65
C PHE A 24 -1.78 -17.99 21.87
N SER A 25 -2.56 -18.66 22.72
CA SER A 25 -3.93 -18.21 23.02
C SER A 25 -3.99 -16.86 23.76
N ARG A 26 -2.96 -16.52 24.56
CA ARG A 26 -2.86 -15.23 25.26
C ARG A 26 -2.43 -14.10 24.32
N ILE A 27 -1.57 -14.38 23.35
CA ILE A 27 -1.09 -13.40 22.35
C ILE A 27 -2.15 -13.18 21.27
N PHE A 28 -2.81 -14.24 20.80
CA PHE A 28 -3.86 -14.19 19.78
C PHE A 28 -5.26 -14.15 20.38
N LYS A 29 -5.43 -13.46 21.51
CA LYS A 29 -6.74 -13.29 22.13
C LYS A 29 -7.65 -12.55 21.15
N THR A 30 -8.55 -13.28 20.49
CA THR A 30 -9.58 -12.74 19.62
C THR A 30 -10.49 -11.85 20.46
N TYR A 31 -10.27 -10.53 20.38
CA TYR A 31 -11.26 -9.57 20.83
C TYR A 31 -12.48 -9.73 19.92
N GLY A 32 -13.67 -9.85 20.52
CA GLY A 32 -14.93 -10.00 19.78
C GLY A 32 -15.07 -8.93 18.71
N GLN A 33 -15.81 -9.25 17.64
CA GLN A 33 -15.91 -8.47 16.40
C GLN A 33 -16.14 -6.97 16.68
N THR A 34 -15.03 -6.25 16.77
CA THR A 34 -14.99 -4.81 16.67
C THR A 34 -14.78 -4.56 15.20
N GLN A 35 -15.53 -3.64 14.59
CA GLN A 35 -15.34 -3.32 13.18
C GLN A 35 -13.87 -2.94 12.98
N GLU A 36 -13.11 -3.82 12.35
CA GLU A 36 -11.72 -3.55 12.05
C GLU A 36 -11.70 -2.33 11.14
N PRO A 37 -10.96 -1.27 11.49
CA PRO A 37 -10.86 -0.12 10.61
C PRO A 37 -10.20 -0.59 9.31
N GLU A 38 -10.73 -0.14 8.17
CA GLU A 38 -10.19 -0.45 6.84
C GLU A 38 -8.83 0.27 6.67
N ILE A 39 -7.78 -0.30 7.26
CA ILE A 39 -6.44 0.25 7.26
C ILE A 39 -5.54 -0.74 6.53
N GLN A 40 -5.07 -0.36 5.34
CA GLN A 40 -4.02 -1.10 4.66
C GLN A 40 -2.67 -0.81 5.31
N PHE A 41 -2.11 -1.82 5.97
CA PHE A 41 -0.72 -1.80 6.42
C PHE A 41 0.21 -2.23 5.28
N GLY A 42 1.38 -1.59 5.18
CA GLY A 42 2.40 -1.91 4.17
C GLY A 42 2.47 -0.93 3.00
N ARG A 43 3.35 -1.23 2.02
CA ARG A 43 3.37 -0.51 0.74
C ARG A 43 2.27 -1.10 -0.13
N TYR A 44 1.31 -0.28 -0.52
CA TYR A 44 0.38 -0.66 -1.58
C TYR A 44 1.19 -0.94 -2.85
N THR A 45 1.26 -2.20 -3.24
CA THR A 45 1.88 -2.65 -4.50
C THR A 45 0.76 -2.84 -5.49
N ASP A 46 0.60 -1.86 -6.37
CA ASP A 46 -0.30 -1.94 -7.51
C ASP A 46 0.47 -2.58 -8.68
N SER A 47 0.68 -3.90 -8.63
CA SER A 47 1.37 -4.60 -9.72
C SER A 47 0.57 -4.60 -11.02
N TYR A 48 -0.73 -4.28 -10.98
CA TYR A 48 -1.61 -4.37 -12.13
C TYR A 48 -2.67 -3.27 -12.13
N LYS A 49 -2.43 -2.24 -12.95
CA LYS A 49 -3.41 -1.20 -13.24
C LYS A 49 -4.28 -1.58 -14.45
N PRO A 50 -5.53 -1.09 -14.55
CA PRO A 50 -6.31 -1.28 -15.76
C PRO A 50 -5.66 -0.57 -16.96
N ASP A 51 -5.97 -1.04 -18.16
CA ASP A 51 -5.39 -0.52 -19.42
C ASP A 51 -5.55 0.99 -19.57
N GLU A 52 -6.67 1.57 -19.11
CA GLU A 52 -6.92 3.02 -19.20
C GLU A 52 -5.89 3.83 -18.41
N LYS A 53 -5.33 3.28 -17.33
CA LYS A 53 -4.27 3.94 -16.57
C LYS A 53 -2.96 3.91 -17.35
N TYR A 54 -2.64 2.82 -18.04
CA TYR A 54 -1.47 2.77 -18.92
C TYR A 54 -1.60 3.76 -20.08
N ASP A 55 -2.81 4.03 -20.57
CA ASP A 55 -3.04 5.11 -21.54
C ASP A 55 -2.73 6.50 -20.95
N CYS A 56 -3.13 6.76 -19.71
CA CYS A 56 -2.74 7.99 -19.00
C CYS A 56 -1.21 8.12 -18.89
N TRP A 57 -0.51 7.02 -18.58
CA TRP A 57 0.94 7.01 -18.54
C TRP A 57 1.58 7.34 -19.89
N ASN A 58 1.12 6.70 -20.97
CA ASN A 58 1.63 6.95 -22.32
C ASN A 58 1.40 8.41 -22.73
N ARG A 59 0.18 8.93 -22.56
CA ARG A 59 -0.13 10.34 -22.84
C ARG A 59 0.70 11.31 -22.01
N SER A 60 0.95 10.98 -20.74
CA SER A 60 1.81 11.79 -19.88
C SER A 60 3.22 11.94 -20.47
N ASN A 61 3.81 10.85 -20.94
CA ASN A 61 5.14 10.86 -21.55
C ASN A 61 5.13 11.65 -22.87
N ASP A 62 4.16 11.38 -23.75
CA ASP A 62 4.02 12.10 -25.02
C ASP A 62 3.89 13.61 -24.79
N PHE A 63 3.06 14.03 -23.83
CA PHE A 63 2.92 15.45 -23.49
C PHE A 63 4.21 16.05 -22.92
N PHE A 64 4.97 15.28 -22.13
CA PHE A 64 6.24 15.76 -21.58
C PHE A 64 7.27 16.02 -22.69
N GLU A 65 7.41 15.07 -23.62
CA GLU A 65 8.32 15.15 -24.77
C GLU A 65 7.97 16.32 -25.71
N ASN A 66 6.69 16.69 -25.76
CA ASN A 66 6.19 17.80 -26.57
C ASN A 66 6.07 19.13 -25.77
N GLU A 67 6.75 19.24 -24.62
CA GLU A 67 6.76 20.44 -23.75
C GLU A 67 5.38 20.89 -23.23
N LYS A 68 4.38 20.01 -23.31
CA LYS A 68 3.01 20.22 -22.79
C LYS A 68 2.93 19.81 -21.32
N TYR A 69 3.75 20.44 -20.49
CA TYR A 69 4.02 19.99 -19.12
C TYR A 69 2.77 19.90 -18.22
N LEU A 70 1.86 20.88 -18.26
CA LEU A 70 0.65 20.81 -17.44
C LEU A 70 -0.22 19.59 -17.79
N ASN A 71 -0.36 19.29 -19.08
CA ASN A 71 -1.11 18.11 -19.54
C ASN A 71 -0.39 16.81 -19.17
N SER A 72 0.94 16.82 -19.23
CA SER A 72 1.76 15.69 -18.76
C SER A 72 1.49 15.41 -17.29
N TYR A 73 1.58 16.43 -16.44
CA TYR A 73 1.36 16.29 -15.00
C TYR A 73 -0.04 15.82 -14.67
N THR A 74 -1.10 16.36 -15.29
CA THR A 74 -2.47 15.90 -15.00
C THR A 74 -2.68 14.44 -15.42
N ASN A 75 -2.17 14.01 -16.57
CA ASN A 75 -2.25 12.60 -16.98
C ASN A 75 -1.45 11.67 -16.06
N PHE A 76 -0.28 12.12 -15.59
CA PHE A 76 0.49 11.39 -14.60
C PHE A 76 -0.27 11.24 -13.27
N LEU A 77 -0.92 12.30 -12.80
CA LEU A 77 -1.75 12.27 -11.59
C LEU A 77 -2.96 11.34 -11.75
N ASP A 78 -3.58 11.30 -12.93
CA ASP A 78 -4.67 10.37 -13.24
C ASP A 78 -4.19 8.91 -13.23
N PHE A 79 -2.97 8.63 -13.72
CA PHE A 79 -2.33 7.31 -13.62
C PHE A 79 -2.08 6.88 -12.16
N LEU A 80 -1.65 7.83 -11.31
CA LEU A 80 -1.41 7.58 -9.89
C LEU A 80 -2.69 7.41 -9.07
N THR A 81 -3.82 7.92 -9.56
CA THR A 81 -5.10 7.89 -8.85
C THR A 81 -5.63 6.46 -8.73
N VAL A 82 -6.05 6.10 -7.52
CA VAL A 82 -6.76 4.88 -7.17
C VAL A 82 -8.17 5.30 -6.74
N ASP A 83 -9.16 5.06 -7.60
CA ASP A 83 -10.48 5.68 -7.51
C ASP A 83 -11.20 5.43 -6.18
N LYS A 84 -10.99 4.25 -5.58
CA LYS A 84 -11.58 3.89 -4.28
C LYS A 84 -10.92 4.60 -3.09
N GLN A 85 -9.65 4.99 -3.20
CA GLN A 85 -8.85 5.51 -2.09
C GLN A 85 -8.75 7.04 -2.08
N LYS A 86 -9.13 7.73 -3.17
CA LYS A 86 -8.96 9.19 -3.32
C LYS A 86 -7.55 9.66 -2.92
N ASN A 87 -6.55 8.86 -3.28
CA ASN A 87 -5.15 9.07 -2.89
C ASN A 87 -4.51 10.28 -3.58
N VAL A 88 -5.14 10.83 -4.62
CA VAL A 88 -4.69 12.02 -5.33
C VAL A 88 -5.83 13.04 -5.36
N THR A 89 -5.50 14.30 -5.06
CA THR A 89 -6.37 15.45 -5.33
C THR A 89 -5.54 16.51 -6.05
N TYR A 90 -6.10 17.14 -7.08
CA TYR A 90 -5.42 18.22 -7.77
C TYR A 90 -6.37 19.28 -8.31
N SER A 91 -5.82 20.45 -8.57
CA SER A 91 -6.50 21.56 -9.23
C SER A 91 -5.55 22.25 -10.19
N VAL A 92 -6.07 22.80 -11.28
CA VAL A 92 -5.32 23.57 -12.26
C VAL A 92 -5.86 24.99 -12.25
N ASN A 93 -5.04 25.96 -11.86
CA ASN A 93 -5.41 27.37 -11.78
C ASN A 93 -4.28 28.23 -12.38
N GLN A 94 -4.63 29.10 -13.33
CA GLN A 94 -3.70 30.08 -13.91
C GLN A 94 -2.34 29.49 -14.38
N GLY A 95 -2.36 28.30 -14.97
CA GLY A 95 -1.15 27.64 -15.45
C GLY A 95 -0.32 26.91 -14.38
N VAL A 96 -0.87 26.76 -13.17
CA VAL A 96 -0.25 26.03 -12.06
C VAL A 96 -1.14 24.85 -11.66
N VAL A 97 -0.54 23.66 -11.60
CA VAL A 97 -1.16 22.46 -11.03
C VAL A 97 -0.77 22.40 -9.55
N THR A 98 -1.74 22.39 -8.65
CA THR A 98 -1.51 22.15 -7.21
C THR A 98 -2.15 20.83 -6.84
N PHE A 99 -1.42 19.95 -6.16
CA PHE A 99 -1.90 18.61 -5.86
C PHE A 99 -1.38 18.04 -4.54
N THR A 100 -2.16 17.12 -3.98
CA THR A 100 -1.81 16.36 -2.79
C THR A 100 -1.85 14.87 -3.11
N LEU A 101 -0.79 14.16 -2.74
CA LEU A 101 -0.67 12.71 -2.85
C LEU A 101 -0.62 12.08 -1.45
N TYR A 102 -1.52 11.13 -1.21
CA TYR A 102 -1.55 10.28 -0.04
C TYR A 102 -0.86 8.96 -0.38
N GLN A 103 0.29 8.69 0.25
CA GLN A 103 1.05 7.46 0.02
C GLN A 103 1.51 6.86 1.34
N GLY A 104 0.91 5.74 1.72
CA GLY A 104 1.13 5.12 3.03
C GLY A 104 0.82 6.12 4.16
N SER A 105 1.81 6.36 5.04
CA SER A 105 1.68 7.30 6.17
C SER A 105 2.11 8.74 5.85
N LYS A 106 2.24 9.10 4.57
CA LYS A 106 2.74 10.41 4.15
C LYS A 106 1.69 11.14 3.31
N ILE A 107 1.63 12.45 3.56
CA ILE A 107 0.94 13.43 2.72
C ILE A 107 2.04 14.21 2.02
N ILE A 108 2.02 14.20 0.70
CA ILE A 108 2.97 14.91 -0.15
C ILE A 108 2.22 16.06 -0.80
N ASN A 109 2.64 17.30 -0.54
CA ASN A 109 2.07 18.49 -1.16
C ASN A 109 2.94 18.93 -2.32
N CYS A 110 2.31 19.24 -3.45
CA CYS A 110 3.03 19.53 -4.67
C CYS A 110 2.44 20.72 -5.42
N SER A 111 3.30 21.39 -6.16
CA SER A 111 2.94 22.40 -7.14
C SER A 111 3.81 22.26 -8.38
N ALA A 112 3.23 22.48 -9.55
CA ALA A 112 3.96 22.41 -10.81
C ALA A 112 3.43 23.43 -11.82
N ASP A 113 4.34 24.02 -12.59
CA ASP A 113 4.05 24.90 -13.71
C ASP A 113 4.92 24.53 -14.91
N HIS A 114 5.00 25.40 -15.93
CA HIS A 114 5.82 25.15 -17.12
C HIS A 114 7.34 25.17 -16.88
N VAL A 115 7.80 25.60 -15.70
CA VAL A 115 9.20 25.85 -15.39
C VAL A 115 9.70 24.92 -14.29
N ARG A 116 8.85 24.62 -13.30
CA ARG A 116 9.24 23.90 -12.09
C ARG A 116 8.17 22.91 -11.65
N PHE A 117 8.66 21.78 -11.15
CA PHE A 117 7.89 20.83 -10.37
C PHE A 117 8.44 20.78 -8.94
N CYS A 118 7.58 20.96 -7.94
CA CYS A 118 7.91 20.93 -6.52
C CYS A 118 7.04 19.91 -5.79
N ALA A 119 7.67 19.13 -4.91
CA ALA A 119 7.00 18.20 -4.00
C ALA A 119 7.64 18.28 -2.62
N GLU A 120 6.83 18.43 -1.57
CA GLU A 120 7.28 18.41 -0.18
C GLU A 120 6.54 17.35 0.63
N ALA A 121 7.22 16.76 1.61
CA ALA A 121 6.63 15.88 2.60
C ALA A 121 7.24 16.17 3.97
N LYS A 122 6.38 16.34 4.99
CA LYS A 122 6.85 16.52 6.37
C LYS A 122 7.22 15.16 6.96
N ILE A 123 8.50 14.99 7.28
CA ILE A 123 9.04 13.70 7.78
C ILE A 123 9.24 13.66 9.29
N ALA A 124 9.46 14.81 9.93
CA ALA A 124 9.68 14.93 11.36
C ALA A 124 9.21 16.30 11.86
N VAL A 125 8.82 16.36 13.13
CA VAL A 125 8.52 17.60 13.84
C VAL A 125 9.64 17.82 14.85
N MET A 126 10.33 18.95 14.75
CA MET A 126 11.31 19.35 15.76
C MET A 126 10.58 20.09 16.89
N ASN A 127 10.47 19.44 18.04
CA ASN A 127 9.99 20.09 19.26
C ASN A 127 11.15 20.88 19.87
N LYS A 128 11.08 22.21 19.83
CA LYS A 128 12.07 23.06 20.49
C LYS A 128 11.85 22.99 22.00
N SER A 129 12.72 22.26 22.71
CA SER A 129 12.78 22.34 24.17
C SER A 129 13.23 23.75 24.55
N ILE A 130 12.45 24.43 25.40
CA ILE A 130 12.84 25.69 26.01
C ILE A 130 13.95 25.34 27.01
N SER A 131 15.20 25.68 26.69
CA SER A 131 16.29 25.59 27.66
C SER A 131 16.05 26.64 28.75
N ALA A 132 15.91 26.15 29.99
CA ALA A 132 15.87 26.96 31.21
C ALA A 132 17.24 27.55 31.53
#